data_AF-A0A949JTP0-F1
#
_entry.id   AF-A0A949JTP0-F1
#
_cell.length_a   1.000
_cell.length_b   1.000
_cell.length_c   1.000
_cell.angle_alpha   90.00
_cell.angle_beta   90.00
_cell.angle_gamma   90.00
#
_symmetry.space_group_name_H-M   'P 1'
#
loop_
_entity.id
_entity.type
_entity.pdbx_description
1 polymer ?
#
loop_
_entity_poly.entity_id
_entity_poly.type
_entity_poly.pdbx_seq_one_letter_code
_entity_poly.pdbx_strand_id
1 'polypeptide(L)'
;MKTAEKIIGLAAMVVALSLVLYSCSSSDPLSSGEPDTTGNDTIPPNLADTSMIVDHTCCDITAIPRQAIQDAIDNLVIAYGHTSHGSQLVSGMDVLAAFLGDDLYNHSLNGSVNTLELRDKAMSYDLGYP
;
A
#
# COMPACT_ATOMS: atom_id res chain seq x y z
N MET A 1 11.32 39.33 13.38
CA MET A 1 10.95 38.31 12.38
C MET A 1 11.54 36.93 12.65
N LYS A 2 12.80 36.77 13.09
CA LYS A 2 13.43 35.46 13.35
C LYS A 2 12.80 34.58 14.46
N THR A 3 11.98 35.14 15.34
CA THR A 3 11.38 34.40 16.47
C THR A 3 10.09 33.66 16.07
N ALA A 4 9.36 34.15 15.06
CA ALA A 4 8.08 33.57 14.64
C ALA A 4 8.27 32.24 13.86
N GLU A 5 9.30 32.16 13.02
CA GLU A 5 9.63 30.96 12.23
C GLU A 5 10.03 29.77 13.14
N LYS A 6 10.70 30.07 14.26
CA LYS A 6 11.10 29.06 15.25
C LYS A 6 9.92 28.47 16.02
N ILE A 7 8.89 29.27 16.28
CA ILE A 7 7.68 28.84 17.00
C ILE A 7 6.80 27.96 16.10
N ILE A 8 6.70 28.29 14.81
CA ILE A 8 5.94 27.50 13.83
C ILE A 8 6.60 26.14 13.61
N GLY A 9 7.93 26.07 13.52
CA GLY A 9 8.66 24.81 13.41
C GLY A 9 8.51 23.90 14.65
N LEU A 10 8.52 24.49 15.85
CA LEU A 10 8.33 23.74 17.08
C LEU A 10 6.90 23.21 17.24
N ALA A 11 5.89 23.98 16.84
CA ALA A 11 4.49 23.54 16.86
C ALA A 11 4.22 22.39 15.89
N ALA A 12 4.75 22.45 14.67
CA ALA A 12 4.62 21.37 13.68
C ALA A 12 5.29 20.06 14.15
N MET A 13 6.42 20.16 14.85
CA MET A 13 7.12 19.00 15.40
C MET A 13 6.35 18.33 16.56
N VAL A 14 5.67 19.12 17.41
CA VAL A 14 4.85 18.59 18.52
C VAL A 14 3.57 17.90 18.01
N VAL A 15 2.96 18.40 16.94
CA VAL A 15 1.79 17.77 16.31
C VAL A 15 2.17 16.44 15.64
N ALA A 16 3.31 16.39 14.94
CA ALA A 16 3.81 15.15 14.35
C ALA A 16 4.17 14.09 15.39
N LEU A 17 4.78 14.49 16.53
CA LEU A 17 5.12 13.58 17.62
C LEU A 17 3.88 13.02 18.33
N SER A 18 2.79 13.80 18.37
CA SER A 18 1.51 13.38 18.97
C SER A 18 0.74 12.36 18.13
N LEU A 19 0.88 12.40 16.80
CA LEU A 19 0.26 11.41 15.90
C LEU A 19 0.96 10.04 15.96
N VAL A 20 2.28 10.01 16.19
CA VAL A 20 3.06 8.76 16.22
C VAL A 20 2.79 7.94 17.48
N LEU A 21 2.44 8.59 18.61
CA LEU A 21 2.25 7.92 19.89
C LEU A 21 0.85 7.29 20.07
N TYR A 22 -0.10 7.55 19.18
CA TYR A 22 -1.45 6.98 19.24
C TYR A 22 -1.60 5.63 18.50
N SER A 23 -0.57 5.16 17.80
CA SER A 23 -0.70 4.05 16.84
C SER A 23 -0.31 2.65 17.32
N CYS A 24 0.05 2.44 18.59
CA CYS A 24 0.29 1.06 19.06
C CYS A 24 -0.16 0.84 20.49
N SER A 25 -1.36 0.30 20.65
CA SER A 25 -1.69 -0.55 21.80
C SER A 25 -2.88 -1.45 21.46
N SER A 26 -2.58 -2.61 20.89
CA SER A 26 -3.45 -3.79 20.98
C SER A 26 -2.60 -4.94 21.47
N SER A 27 -2.90 -5.39 22.68
CA SER A 27 -2.26 -6.51 23.38
C SER A 27 -3.05 -7.79 23.11
N ASP A 28 -2.39 -8.79 22.53
CA ASP A 28 -2.86 -10.18 22.46
C ASP A 28 -2.73 -10.87 23.83
N PRO A 29 -3.53 -11.93 24.10
CA PRO A 29 -2.88 -13.23 24.12
C PRO A 29 -3.71 -14.37 23.50
N LEU A 30 -3.05 -15.10 22.60
CA LEU A 30 -2.92 -16.56 22.49
C LEU A 30 -4.03 -17.44 23.10
N SER A 31 -4.53 -18.41 22.33
CA SER A 31 -4.14 -19.82 22.52
C SER A 31 -4.91 -20.77 21.59
N SER A 32 -4.13 -21.68 21.03
CA SER A 32 -4.45 -22.78 20.11
C SER A 32 -5.55 -23.75 20.56
N GLY A 33 -6.30 -24.31 19.60
CA GLY A 33 -6.94 -25.61 19.76
C GLY A 33 -8.02 -25.97 18.73
N GLU A 34 -7.61 -26.75 17.72
CA GLU A 34 -8.34 -27.78 16.96
C GLU A 34 -9.65 -27.48 16.17
N PRO A 35 -9.84 -28.06 14.96
CA PRO A 35 -11.09 -27.96 14.21
C PRO A 35 -12.06 -29.08 14.61
N ASP A 36 -13.21 -28.73 15.18
CA ASP A 36 -14.32 -29.67 15.37
C ASP A 36 -15.31 -29.61 14.19
N THR A 37 -15.55 -30.78 13.60
CA THR A 37 -16.29 -31.02 12.36
C THR A 37 -17.77 -31.38 12.57
N THR A 38 -18.35 -31.16 13.75
CA THR A 38 -19.76 -31.50 13.97
C THR A 38 -20.66 -30.28 13.86
N GLY A 39 -21.26 -30.10 12.68
CA GLY A 39 -22.24 -29.06 12.41
C GLY A 39 -23.52 -29.24 13.23
N ASN A 40 -23.64 -28.47 14.32
CA ASN A 40 -24.88 -27.97 14.91
C ASN A 40 -24.54 -27.19 16.20
N ASP A 41 -24.08 -25.94 16.07
CA ASP A 41 -24.04 -25.01 17.19
C ASP A 41 -24.68 -23.70 16.76
N THR A 42 -25.68 -23.27 17.52
CA THR A 42 -26.24 -21.93 17.41
C THR A 42 -25.18 -20.96 17.88
N ILE A 43 -24.35 -20.47 16.96
CA ILE A 43 -23.31 -19.49 17.25
C ILE A 43 -24.02 -18.21 17.71
N PRO A 44 -23.92 -17.78 18.99
CA PRO A 44 -24.32 -16.43 19.37
C PRO A 44 -23.53 -15.46 18.49
N PRO A 45 -24.10 -14.34 18.00
CA PRO A 45 -23.42 -13.47 17.05
C PRO A 45 -22.15 -12.91 17.70
N ASN A 46 -21.03 -13.62 17.49
CA ASN A 46 -19.71 -13.22 17.88
C ASN A 46 -19.34 -12.07 16.94
N LEU A 47 -19.38 -10.86 17.46
CA LEU A 47 -19.07 -9.59 16.80
C LEU A 47 -17.58 -9.44 16.43
N ALA A 48 -16.89 -10.53 16.07
CA ALA A 48 -15.44 -10.52 15.89
C ALA A 48 -14.92 -11.44 14.76
N ASP A 49 -15.77 -11.86 13.82
CA ASP A 49 -15.31 -12.35 12.51
C ASP A 49 -15.89 -11.46 11.41
N THR A 50 -15.43 -10.21 11.37
CA THR A 50 -15.52 -9.47 10.11
C THR A 50 -14.50 -10.11 9.18
N SER A 51 -14.92 -11.08 8.37
CA SER A 51 -14.23 -11.39 7.13
C SER A 51 -13.97 -10.05 6.45
N MET A 52 -12.71 -9.62 6.42
CA MET A 52 -12.34 -8.40 5.73
C MET A 52 -12.37 -8.72 4.25
N ILE A 53 -13.55 -8.55 3.65
CA ILE A 53 -13.70 -8.58 2.20
C ILE A 53 -13.02 -7.31 1.70
N VAL A 54 -11.77 -7.45 1.26
CA VAL A 54 -11.10 -6.40 0.50
C VAL A 54 -11.73 -6.40 -0.88
N ASP A 55 -12.71 -5.54 -1.07
CA ASP A 55 -13.30 -5.27 -2.38
C ASP A 55 -12.66 -4.03 -3.01
N HIS A 56 -13.02 -3.73 -4.25
CA HIS A 56 -12.49 -2.58 -4.96
C HIS A 56 -13.07 -1.23 -4.46
N THR A 57 -13.94 -1.21 -3.45
CA THR A 57 -14.55 0.01 -2.91
C THR A 57 -13.72 0.64 -1.80
N CYS A 58 -12.76 -0.09 -1.23
CA CYS A 58 -11.89 0.42 -0.18
C CYS A 58 -10.69 1.23 -0.71
N CYS A 59 -10.54 1.38 -2.02
CA CYS A 59 -9.46 2.14 -2.65
C CYS A 59 -10.01 3.24 -3.56
N ASP A 60 -9.80 4.50 -3.16
CA ASP A 60 -10.05 5.65 -4.04
C ASP A 60 -8.72 6.14 -4.63
N ILE A 61 -8.46 5.73 -5.87
CA ILE A 61 -7.25 6.11 -6.60
C ILE A 61 -7.16 7.62 -6.85
N THR A 62 -8.29 8.33 -6.85
CA THR A 62 -8.33 9.78 -7.07
C THR A 62 -7.87 10.59 -5.85
N ALA A 63 -7.77 9.94 -4.68
CA ALA A 63 -7.23 10.54 -3.48
C ALA A 63 -5.71 10.81 -3.57
N ILE A 64 -5.00 10.14 -4.49
CA ILE A 64 -3.58 10.39 -4.73
C ILE A 64 -3.43 11.68 -5.55
N PRO A 65 -2.74 12.72 -5.02
CA PRO A 65 -2.54 13.95 -5.78
C PRO A 65 -1.76 13.68 -7.07
N ARG A 66 -2.23 14.20 -8.20
CA ARG A 66 -1.53 14.06 -9.49
C ARG A 66 -0.07 14.50 -9.45
N GLN A 67 0.22 15.57 -8.69
CA GLN A 67 1.59 16.04 -8.52
C GLN A 67 2.48 14.99 -7.86
N ALA A 68 1.97 14.20 -6.92
CA ALA A 68 2.75 13.13 -6.31
C ALA A 68 3.06 12.00 -7.31
N ILE A 69 2.16 11.74 -8.26
CA ILE A 69 2.40 10.78 -9.35
C ILE A 69 3.46 11.34 -10.31
N GLN A 70 3.38 12.62 -10.66
CA GLN A 70 4.41 13.27 -11.48
C GLN A 70 5.77 13.27 -10.78
N ASP A 71 5.82 13.63 -9.49
CA ASP A 71 7.04 13.59 -8.70
C ASP A 71 7.61 12.17 -8.63
N ALA A 72 6.76 11.14 -8.59
CA ALA A 72 7.20 9.75 -8.67
C ALA A 72 7.81 9.39 -10.03
N ILE A 73 7.17 9.82 -11.14
CA ILE A 73 7.71 9.66 -12.49
C ILE A 73 9.07 10.33 -12.63
N ASP A 74 9.22 11.54 -12.08
CA ASP A 74 10.41 12.36 -12.26
C ASP A 74 11.60 11.90 -11.38
N ASN A 75 11.32 11.27 -10.23
CA ASN A 75 12.34 11.03 -9.19
C ASN A 75 12.55 9.56 -8.81
N LEU A 76 11.65 8.64 -9.17
CA LEU A 76 11.76 7.24 -8.76
C LEU A 76 12.22 6.34 -9.90
N VAL A 77 13.14 5.44 -9.53
CA VAL A 77 13.44 4.22 -10.27
C VAL A 77 13.10 3.05 -9.36
N ILE A 78 12.06 2.29 -9.72
CA ILE A 78 11.57 1.20 -8.88
C ILE A 78 12.14 -0.13 -9.38
N ALA A 79 12.86 -0.83 -8.51
CA ALA A 79 13.26 -2.22 -8.72
C ALA A 79 12.22 -3.14 -8.07
N TYR A 80 11.53 -3.94 -8.87
CA TYR A 80 10.51 -4.88 -8.38
C TYR A 80 10.95 -6.32 -8.64
N GLY A 81 10.90 -7.15 -7.60
CA GLY A 81 11.15 -8.59 -7.71
C GLY A 81 9.89 -9.36 -7.33
N HIS A 82 9.61 -10.41 -8.09
CA HIS A 82 8.37 -11.17 -7.93
C HIS A 82 8.51 -12.23 -6.83
N THR A 83 7.47 -12.37 -6.02
CA THR A 83 7.15 -13.64 -5.35
C THR A 83 6.31 -14.51 -6.29
N SER A 84 5.97 -15.74 -5.91
CA SER A 84 5.00 -16.55 -6.64
C SER A 84 3.73 -15.73 -6.92
N HIS A 85 3.34 -15.66 -8.20
CA HIS A 85 2.22 -14.83 -8.69
C HIS A 85 2.36 -13.31 -8.48
N GLY A 86 3.55 -12.79 -8.17
CA GLY A 86 3.84 -11.36 -7.99
C GLY A 86 3.66 -10.53 -9.27
N SER A 87 3.59 -11.16 -10.45
CA SER A 87 3.34 -10.47 -11.72
C SER A 87 1.98 -9.79 -11.79
N GLN A 88 1.04 -10.14 -10.91
CA GLN A 88 -0.29 -9.51 -10.87
C GLN A 88 -0.22 -7.99 -10.72
N LEU A 89 0.75 -7.46 -9.96
CA LEU A 89 0.92 -6.01 -9.82
C LEU A 89 1.31 -5.37 -11.16
N VAL A 90 2.32 -5.93 -11.84
CA VAL A 90 2.79 -5.41 -13.13
C VAL A 90 1.69 -5.55 -14.20
N SER A 91 1.02 -6.71 -14.27
CA SER A 91 -0.11 -6.91 -15.19
C SER A 91 -1.28 -5.96 -14.94
N GLY A 92 -1.53 -5.56 -13.69
CA GLY A 92 -2.50 -4.52 -13.36
C GLY A 92 -2.05 -3.14 -13.83
N MET A 93 -0.76 -2.82 -13.66
CA MET A 93 -0.19 -1.55 -14.13
C MET A 93 -0.20 -1.42 -15.66
N ASP A 94 -0.04 -2.52 -16.40
CA ASP A 94 -0.09 -2.55 -17.88
C ASP A 94 -1.42 -2.02 -18.44
N VAL A 95 -2.52 -2.21 -17.71
CA VAL A 95 -3.87 -1.81 -18.16
C VAL A 95 -4.39 -0.56 -17.46
N LEU A 96 -3.66 -0.04 -16.49
CA LEU A 96 -4.14 1.04 -15.60
C LEU A 96 -4.40 2.35 -16.35
N ALA A 97 -3.49 2.74 -17.24
CA ALA A 97 -3.65 3.96 -18.04
C ALA A 97 -4.88 3.90 -18.93
N ALA A 98 -5.13 2.76 -19.58
CA ALA A 98 -6.32 2.54 -20.41
C ALA A 98 -7.61 2.51 -19.57
N PHE A 99 -7.57 1.88 -18.39
CA PHE A 99 -8.70 1.83 -17.47
C PHE A 99 -9.11 3.23 -16.96
N LEU A 100 -8.13 4.09 -16.66
CA LEU A 100 -8.37 5.46 -16.18
C LEU A 100 -8.53 6.48 -17.32
N GLY A 101 -8.17 6.11 -18.56
CA GLY A 101 -8.17 7.01 -19.72
C GLY A 101 -7.12 8.12 -19.62
N ASP A 102 -5.98 7.84 -18.99
CA ASP A 102 -4.95 8.83 -18.67
C ASP A 102 -3.54 8.25 -18.73
N ASP A 103 -2.70 8.82 -19.60
CA ASP A 103 -1.33 8.37 -19.84
C ASP A 103 -0.38 8.66 -18.66
N LEU A 104 -0.79 9.46 -17.68
CA LEU A 104 0.00 9.72 -16.45
C LEU A 104 0.34 8.41 -15.70
N TYR A 105 -0.45 7.35 -15.90
CA TYR A 105 -0.26 6.05 -15.23
C TYR A 105 0.58 5.06 -16.05
N ASN A 106 1.17 5.48 -17.18
CA ASN A 106 2.06 4.64 -17.95
C ASN A 106 3.39 4.39 -17.22
N HIS A 107 3.94 3.20 -17.43
CA HIS A 107 5.25 2.81 -16.92
C HIS A 107 6.11 2.23 -18.04
N SER A 108 7.42 2.21 -17.84
CA SER A 108 8.35 1.57 -18.77
C SER A 108 9.60 1.06 -18.05
N LEU A 109 10.31 0.13 -18.68
CA LEU A 109 11.50 -0.49 -18.08
C LEU A 109 12.67 0.48 -17.86
N ASN A 110 12.74 1.58 -18.63
CA ASN A 110 13.88 2.51 -18.64
C ASN A 110 13.48 3.97 -18.44
N GLY A 111 12.28 4.25 -17.93
CA GLY A 111 11.84 5.63 -17.69
C GLY A 111 11.72 6.48 -18.96
N SER A 112 11.05 5.94 -19.98
CA SER A 112 10.65 6.72 -21.18
C SER A 112 9.92 8.00 -20.79
N VAL A 113 9.89 8.97 -21.71
CA VAL A 113 9.28 10.29 -21.49
C VAL A 113 7.89 10.16 -20.85
N ASN A 114 7.74 10.76 -19.66
CA ASN A 114 6.50 10.78 -18.90
C ASN A 114 5.96 9.39 -18.52
N THR A 115 6.85 8.45 -18.21
CA THR A 115 6.48 7.13 -17.68
C THR A 115 7.30 6.81 -16.45
N LEU A 116 6.69 6.13 -15.48
CA LEU A 116 7.40 5.63 -14.30
C LEU A 116 8.45 4.58 -14.71
N GLU A 117 9.70 4.72 -14.27
CA GLU A 117 10.71 3.68 -14.47
C GLU A 117 10.47 2.52 -13.49
N LEU A 118 9.98 1.40 -14.02
CA LEU A 118 9.77 0.16 -13.29
C LEU A 118 10.65 -0.95 -13.88
N ARG A 119 11.68 -1.34 -13.15
CA ARG A 119 12.53 -2.47 -13.47
C ARG A 119 11.87 -3.75 -12.97
N ASP A 120 11.03 -4.32 -13.82
CA ASP A 120 10.42 -5.62 -13.59
C ASP A 120 11.50 -6.73 -13.52
N LYS A 121 11.35 -7.65 -12.57
CA LYS A 121 12.31 -8.74 -12.30
C LYS A 121 13.73 -8.23 -12.05
N ALA A 122 13.86 -7.17 -11.27
CA ALA A 122 15.17 -6.63 -10.89
C ALA A 122 16.06 -7.63 -10.15
N MET A 123 15.47 -8.65 -9.54
CA MET A 123 16.17 -9.76 -8.90
C MET A 123 15.94 -11.06 -9.68
N SER A 124 16.97 -11.90 -9.76
CA SER A 124 16.85 -13.24 -10.33
C SER A 124 16.07 -14.14 -9.37
N TYR A 125 15.16 -14.94 -9.94
CA TYR A 125 14.33 -15.94 -9.27
C TYR A 125 13.12 -15.40 -8.48
N ASP A 126 12.18 -16.30 -8.21
CA ASP A 126 11.03 -16.06 -7.34
C ASP A 126 11.52 -15.86 -5.90
N LEU A 127 11.24 -14.70 -5.32
CA LEU A 127 11.65 -14.35 -3.96
C LEU A 127 10.91 -15.13 -2.87
N GLY A 128 9.81 -15.82 -3.23
CA GLY A 128 8.99 -16.62 -2.33
C GLY A 128 9.35 -18.11 -2.33
N TYR A 129 10.31 -18.55 -3.15
CA TYR A 129 10.70 -19.95 -3.25
C TYR A 129 12.24 -20.11 -3.15
N PRO A 130 12.78 -20.65 -2.04
CA PRO A 130 14.21 -20.92 -1.89
C PRO A 130 14.69 -22.12 -2.72
#